data_AF-A0A248QFC4-F1
#
_entry.id   AF-A0A248QFC4-F1
#
_cell.length_a   1.000
_cell.length_b   1.000
_cell.length_c   1.000
_cell.angle_alpha   90.00
_cell.angle_beta   90.00
_cell.angle_gamma   90.00
#
_symmetry.space_group_name_H-M   'P 1'
#
loop_
_entity.id
_entity.type
_entity.pdbx_description
1 polymer ?
#
loop_
_entity_poly.entity_id
_entity_poly.type
_entity_poly.pdbx_seq_one_letter_code
_entity_poly.pdbx_strand_id
1 'polypeptide(L)'
;YLTVYFSGLFNFLMILILSVLFGTLSETFIVYVVLIFLRPVAGGWHAKTKWLCRLESIVIYVAIPFVLKNSSVSLPFIYKILLICLLVVLFYWYAPQGTAIEPVQPSDLNVLKKQSLIRVCLLILCSLFVKEKIASVILYGLVIQGLMILPVTKNLIEGSVFMKFGKKIIKNVIEKRVAKV
;
A
#
# COMPACT_ATOMS: atom_id res chain seq x y z
N TYR A 1 -6.11 -19.90 -11.59
CA TYR A 1 -5.54 -20.13 -10.25
C TYR A 1 -4.05 -20.44 -10.30
N LEU A 2 -3.62 -21.53 -10.96
CA LEU A 2 -2.21 -21.95 -11.00
C LEU A 2 -1.21 -20.84 -11.42
N THR A 3 -1.54 -20.05 -12.45
CA THR A 3 -0.71 -18.94 -12.94
C THR A 3 -0.60 -17.76 -11.97
N VAL A 4 -1.58 -17.57 -11.08
CA VAL A 4 -1.55 -16.54 -10.03
C VAL A 4 -0.62 -16.99 -8.89
N TYR A 5 -0.74 -18.25 -8.47
CA TYR A 5 0.16 -18.84 -7.46
C TYR A 5 1.62 -18.83 -7.91
N PHE A 6 1.92 -19.27 -9.13
CA PHE A 6 3.29 -19.22 -9.67
C PHE A 6 3.83 -17.79 -9.74
N SER A 7 3.00 -16.83 -10.16
CA SER A 7 3.42 -15.42 -10.21
C SER A 7 3.70 -14.84 -8.81
N GLY A 8 2.90 -15.23 -7.81
CA GLY A 8 3.10 -14.82 -6.42
C GLY A 8 4.37 -15.42 -5.83
N LEU A 9 4.56 -16.74 -6.01
CA LEU A 9 5.76 -17.45 -5.56
C LEU A 9 7.02 -16.86 -6.20
N PHE A 10 7.00 -16.61 -7.51
CA PHE A 10 8.12 -15.98 -8.21
C PHE A 10 8.45 -14.59 -7.64
N ASN A 11 7.43 -13.75 -7.40
CA ASN A 11 7.64 -12.43 -6.81
C ASN A 11 8.23 -12.54 -5.40
N PHE A 12 7.74 -13.47 -4.58
CA PHE A 12 8.26 -13.70 -3.24
C PHE A 12 9.73 -14.15 -3.25
N LEU A 13 10.09 -15.14 -4.08
CA LEU A 13 11.48 -15.59 -4.21
C LEU A 13 12.42 -14.49 -4.69
N MET A 14 11.97 -13.67 -5.65
CA MET A 14 12.73 -12.53 -6.14
C MET A 14 12.98 -11.49 -5.03
N ILE A 15 11.96 -11.15 -4.25
CA ILE A 15 12.11 -10.24 -3.08
C ILE A 15 13.08 -10.83 -2.07
N LEU A 16 12.97 -12.13 -1.78
CA LEU A 16 13.84 -12.82 -0.83
C LEU A 16 15.30 -12.75 -1.27
N ILE A 17 15.60 -13.14 -2.53
CA ILE A 17 16.96 -13.11 -3.09
C ILE A 17 17.53 -11.69 -3.04
N LEU A 18 16.76 -10.70 -3.50
CA LEU A 18 17.20 -9.30 -3.48
C LEU A 18 17.43 -8.80 -2.04
N SER A 19 16.55 -9.13 -1.10
CA SER A 19 16.72 -8.72 0.30
C SER A 19 17.96 -9.31 0.96
N VAL A 20 18.40 -10.51 0.56
CA VAL A 20 19.67 -11.10 0.99
C VAL A 20 20.85 -10.34 0.37
N LEU A 21 20.80 -10.07 -0.94
CA LEU A 21 21.86 -9.34 -1.66
C LEU A 21 22.08 -7.92 -1.12
N PHE A 22 21.00 -7.21 -0.79
CA PHE A 22 21.06 -5.87 -0.19
C PHE A 22 21.20 -5.89 1.35
N GLY A 23 21.19 -7.09 1.95
CA GLY A 23 21.29 -7.28 3.40
C GLY A 23 20.12 -6.68 4.20
N THR A 24 18.94 -6.55 3.61
CA THR A 24 17.72 -5.98 4.22
C THR A 24 16.72 -7.05 4.66
N LEU A 25 17.13 -8.32 4.73
CA LEU A 25 16.24 -9.46 4.93
C LEU A 25 15.31 -9.29 6.15
N SER A 26 15.82 -8.78 7.27
CA SER A 26 15.03 -8.58 8.49
C SER A 26 14.01 -7.45 8.33
N GLU A 27 14.41 -6.32 7.74
CA GLU A 27 13.50 -5.21 7.47
C GLU A 27 12.41 -5.61 6.47
N THR A 28 12.80 -6.30 5.39
CA THR A 28 11.90 -6.86 4.39
C THR A 28 10.85 -7.78 5.03
N PHE A 29 11.27 -8.67 5.92
CA PHE A 29 10.36 -9.59 6.61
C PHE A 29 9.36 -8.86 7.51
N ILE A 30 9.81 -7.85 8.26
CA ILE A 30 8.92 -7.04 9.12
C ILE A 30 7.86 -6.32 8.27
N VAL A 31 8.26 -5.70 7.16
CA VAL A 31 7.33 -5.03 6.24
C VAL A 31 6.33 -6.02 5.65
N TYR A 32 6.79 -7.21 5.28
CA TYR A 32 5.95 -8.29 4.77
C TYR A 32 4.90 -8.73 5.79
N VAL A 33 5.28 -8.91 7.05
CA VAL A 33 4.35 -9.23 8.14
C VAL A 33 3.31 -8.12 8.34
N VAL A 34 3.74 -6.85 8.36
CA VAL A 34 2.82 -5.71 8.50
C VAL A 34 1.79 -5.69 7.37
N LEU A 35 2.22 -5.86 6.11
CA LEU A 35 1.32 -5.81 4.96
C LEU A 35 0.42 -7.06 4.87
N ILE A 36 0.91 -8.26 5.16
CA ILE A 36 0.04 -9.45 5.26
C ILE A 36 -1.01 -9.28 6.36
N PHE A 37 -0.63 -8.67 7.48
CA PHE A 37 -1.55 -8.47 8.59
C PHE A 37 -2.61 -7.42 8.28
N LEU A 38 -2.28 -6.34 7.56
CA LEU A 38 -3.23 -5.25 7.28
C LEU A 38 -3.98 -5.35 5.97
N ARG A 39 -3.30 -5.70 4.88
CA ARG A 39 -3.84 -5.60 3.52
C ARG A 39 -5.14 -6.38 3.31
N PRO A 40 -5.35 -7.58 3.88
CA PRO A 40 -6.62 -8.31 3.71
C PRO A 40 -7.85 -7.58 4.26
N VAL A 41 -7.67 -6.68 5.24
CA VAL A 41 -8.78 -5.92 5.85
C VAL A 41 -8.81 -4.46 5.44
N ALA A 42 -7.66 -3.88 5.12
CA ALA A 42 -7.56 -2.49 4.69
C ALA A 42 -7.74 -2.33 3.17
N GLY A 43 -7.44 -3.37 2.39
CA GLY A 43 -7.45 -3.33 0.93
C GLY A 43 -6.24 -2.58 0.36
N GLY A 44 -6.43 -1.87 -0.75
CA GLY A 44 -5.40 -1.08 -1.40
C GLY A 44 -5.65 -0.91 -2.89
N TRP A 45 -4.56 -0.86 -3.67
CA TRP A 45 -4.61 -0.85 -5.13
C TRP A 45 -4.05 -2.16 -5.72
N HIS A 46 -4.38 -2.40 -6.98
CA HIS A 46 -3.70 -3.38 -7.83
C HIS A 46 -3.20 -2.71 -9.10
N ALA A 47 -1.90 -2.78 -9.36
CA ALA A 47 -1.32 -2.22 -10.57
C ALA A 47 -1.89 -2.88 -11.83
N LYS A 48 -2.03 -2.09 -12.91
CA LYS A 48 -2.61 -2.53 -14.19
C LYS A 48 -1.95 -3.77 -14.79
N THR A 49 -0.65 -3.93 -14.56
CA THR A 49 0.14 -5.02 -15.14
C THR A 49 0.91 -5.76 -14.06
N LYS A 50 1.15 -7.06 -14.31
CA LYS A 50 1.97 -7.91 -13.42
C LYS A 50 3.39 -7.35 -13.25
N TRP A 51 3.95 -6.73 -14.28
CA TRP A 51 5.27 -6.10 -14.26
C TRP A 51 5.32 -4.89 -13.33
N LEU A 52 4.32 -4.01 -13.37
CA LEU A 52 4.24 -2.86 -12.47
C LEU A 52 4.05 -3.31 -11.01
N CYS A 53 3.22 -4.31 -10.76
CA CYS A 53 3.05 -4.90 -9.43
C CYS A 53 4.35 -5.53 -8.88
N ARG A 54 5.15 -6.14 -9.76
CA ARG A 54 6.46 -6.69 -9.41
C ARG A 54 7.45 -5.57 -9.05
N LEU A 55 7.52 -4.52 -9.86
CA LEU A 55 8.36 -3.36 -9.60
C LEU A 55 7.98 -2.69 -8.27
N GLU A 56 6.69 -2.47 -8.05
CA GLU A 56 6.16 -1.93 -6.79
C GLU A 56 6.57 -2.79 -5.59
N SER A 57 6.44 -4.12 -5.69
CA SER A 57 6.88 -5.04 -4.65
C SER A 57 8.37 -4.92 -4.36
N ILE A 58 9.23 -4.81 -5.37
CA ILE A 58 10.67 -4.58 -5.16
C ILE A 58 10.91 -3.27 -4.42
N VAL A 59 10.22 -2.20 -4.81
CA VAL A 59 10.38 -0.88 -4.19
C VAL A 59 9.97 -0.92 -2.71
N ILE A 60 8.79 -1.47 -2.42
CA ILE A 60 8.22 -1.52 -1.06
C ILE A 60 9.05 -2.44 -0.15
N TYR A 61 9.41 -3.62 -0.62
CA TYR A 61 9.99 -4.67 0.21
C TYR A 61 11.52 -4.69 0.22
N VAL A 62 12.19 -4.05 -0.74
CA VAL A 62 13.67 -4.09 -0.83
C VAL A 62 14.26 -2.68 -0.92
N ALA A 63 13.88 -1.88 -1.92
CA ALA A 63 14.58 -0.63 -2.20
C ALA A 63 14.44 0.38 -1.04
N ILE A 64 13.23 0.59 -0.52
CA ILE A 64 13.02 1.52 0.59
C ILE A 64 13.62 0.98 1.90
N PRO A 65 13.44 -0.30 2.29
CA PRO A 65 14.16 -0.88 3.42
C PRO A 65 15.68 -0.72 3.33
N PHE A 66 16.27 -0.83 2.13
CA PHE A 66 17.69 -0.58 1.92
C PHE A 66 18.07 0.87 2.22
N VAL A 67 17.29 1.85 1.74
CA VAL A 67 17.51 3.26 2.05
C VAL A 67 17.38 3.50 3.55
N LEU A 68 16.33 2.99 4.20
CA LEU A 68 16.10 3.15 5.64
C LEU A 68 17.23 2.58 6.47
N LYS A 69 17.73 1.38 6.12
CA LYS A 69 18.85 0.72 6.81
C LYS A 69 20.13 1.55 6.77
N ASN A 70 20.41 2.20 5.64
CA ASN A 70 21.64 2.97 5.43
C ASN A 70 21.51 4.45 5.79
N SER A 71 20.30 4.93 6.05
CA SER A 71 20.05 6.30 6.48
C SER A 71 20.21 6.45 7.99
N SER A 72 20.90 7.48 8.45
CA SER A 72 20.97 7.87 9.87
C SER A 72 19.74 8.68 10.32
N VAL A 73 18.64 8.61 9.59
CA VAL A 73 17.47 9.46 9.79
C VAL A 73 16.69 8.96 11.00
N SER A 74 16.85 9.64 12.13
CA SER A 74 15.97 9.50 13.28
C SER A 74 14.85 10.54 13.18
N LEU A 75 13.59 10.08 13.22
CA LEU A 75 12.47 11.01 13.36
C LEU A 75 12.39 11.50 14.82
N PRO A 76 12.38 12.81 15.07
CA PRO A 76 12.10 13.34 16.40
C PRO A 76 10.74 12.85 16.91
N PHE A 77 10.63 12.69 18.23
CA PHE A 77 9.46 12.10 18.88
C PHE A 77 8.13 12.77 18.50
N ILE A 78 8.11 14.11 18.43
CA ILE A 78 6.92 14.86 18.03
C ILE A 78 6.43 14.49 16.62
N TYR A 79 7.35 14.34 15.65
CA TYR A 79 6.99 13.95 14.29
C TYR A 79 6.51 12.49 14.22
N LYS A 80 7.03 11.61 15.08
CA LYS A 80 6.51 10.22 15.20
C LYS A 80 5.06 10.23 15.68
N ILE A 81 4.71 11.03 16.69
CA ILE A 81 3.33 11.16 17.17
C ILE A 81 2.42 11.69 16.06
N LEU A 82 2.82 12.78 15.39
CA LEU A 82 2.04 13.37 14.30
C LEU A 82 1.79 12.36 13.17
N LEU A 83 2.81 11.57 12.81
CA LEU A 83 2.69 10.51 11.82
C LEU A 83 1.70 9.43 12.26
N ILE A 84 1.77 8.98 13.51
CA ILE A 84 0.84 7.99 14.07
C ILE A 84 -0.61 8.52 14.03
N CYS A 85 -0.84 9.75 14.47
CA CYS A 85 -2.16 10.38 14.41
C CYS A 85 -2.69 10.45 12.98
N LEU A 86 -1.84 10.87 12.04
CA LEU A 86 -2.18 10.91 10.62
C LEU A 86 -2.58 9.51 10.10
N LEU A 87 -1.80 8.48 10.43
CA LEU A 87 -2.10 7.11 10.00
C LEU A 87 -3.46 6.63 10.52
N VAL A 88 -3.77 6.84 11.80
CA VAL A 88 -5.07 6.45 12.37
C VAL A 88 -6.22 7.15 11.64
N VAL A 89 -6.07 8.46 11.38
CA VAL A 89 -7.06 9.23 10.60
C VAL A 89 -7.20 8.66 9.19
N LEU A 90 -6.10 8.38 8.49
CA LEU A 90 -6.15 7.81 7.14
C LEU A 90 -6.91 6.48 7.10
N PHE A 91 -6.62 5.57 8.04
CA PHE A 91 -7.33 4.28 8.09
C PHE A 91 -8.79 4.43 8.51
N TYR A 92 -9.13 5.40 9.36
CA TYR A 92 -10.52 5.65 9.73
C TYR A 92 -11.36 6.14 8.54
N TRP A 93 -10.79 7.01 7.70
CA TRP A 93 -11.52 7.63 6.59
C TRP A 93 -11.49 6.79 5.31
N TYR A 94 -10.38 6.11 5.01
CA TYR A 94 -10.15 5.51 3.71
C TYR A 94 -10.12 3.98 3.69
N ALA A 95 -10.09 3.30 4.84
CA ALA A 95 -10.21 1.84 4.88
C ALA A 95 -11.67 1.39 5.14
N PRO A 96 -12.11 0.25 4.57
CA PRO A 96 -11.40 -0.58 3.59
C PRO A 96 -11.47 0.00 2.18
N GLN A 97 -10.40 -0.16 1.40
CA GLN A 97 -10.32 0.29 0.02
C GLN A 97 -10.29 -0.90 -0.93
N GLY A 98 -11.45 -1.30 -1.46
CA GLY A 98 -11.56 -2.36 -2.47
C GLY A 98 -10.98 -1.93 -3.82
N THR A 99 -10.67 -2.88 -4.69
CA THR A 99 -10.21 -2.65 -6.08
C THR A 99 -11.26 -3.09 -7.08
N ALA A 100 -11.03 -2.83 -8.38
CA ALA A 100 -11.89 -3.36 -9.43
C ALA A 100 -11.85 -4.90 -9.52
N ILE A 101 -10.72 -5.51 -9.12
CA ILE A 101 -10.52 -6.96 -9.14
C ILE A 101 -11.08 -7.60 -7.86
N GLU A 102 -10.87 -6.94 -6.72
CA GLU A 102 -11.31 -7.36 -5.40
C GLU A 102 -12.15 -6.25 -4.75
N PRO A 103 -13.42 -6.11 -5.15
CA PRO A 103 -14.31 -5.11 -4.59
C PRO A 103 -14.69 -5.48 -3.14
N VAL A 104 -14.83 -4.47 -2.28
CA VAL A 104 -15.36 -4.65 -0.93
C VAL A 104 -16.87 -4.77 -1.01
N GLN A 105 -17.41 -5.86 -0.48
CA GLN A 105 -18.86 -6.07 -0.44
C GLN A 105 -19.51 -5.15 0.60
N PRO A 106 -20.71 -4.59 0.34
CA PRO A 106 -21.40 -3.73 1.30
C PRO A 106 -21.65 -4.40 2.67
N SER A 107 -21.88 -5.72 2.67
CA SER A 107 -22.07 -6.52 3.90
C SER A 107 -20.84 -6.52 4.81
N ASP A 108 -19.65 -6.44 4.23
CA ASP A 108 -18.39 -6.64 4.94
C ASP A 108 -17.75 -5.31 5.36
N LEU A 109 -18.23 -4.19 4.81
CA LEU A 109 -17.61 -2.87 4.95
C LEU A 109 -17.38 -2.46 6.40
N ASN A 110 -18.38 -2.61 7.26
CA ASN A 110 -18.27 -2.25 8.68
C ASN A 110 -17.32 -3.17 9.45
N VAL A 111 -17.33 -4.47 9.12
CA VAL A 111 -16.47 -5.47 9.76
C VAL A 111 -15.02 -5.20 9.38
N LEU A 112 -14.73 -5.02 8.10
CA LEU A 112 -13.38 -4.76 7.59
C LEU A 112 -12.84 -3.42 8.10
N LYS A 113 -13.67 -2.37 8.15
CA LYS A 113 -13.29 -1.06 8.74
C LYS A 113 -12.89 -1.18 10.21
N LYS A 114 -13.68 -1.92 11.01
CA LYS A 114 -13.36 -2.16 12.41
C LYS A 114 -12.08 -2.97 12.55
N GLN A 115 -11.92 -4.03 11.75
CA GLN A 115 -10.73 -4.86 11.78
C GLN A 115 -9.48 -4.10 11.35
N SER A 116 -9.54 -3.27 10.31
CA SER A 116 -8.39 -2.47 9.85
C SER A 116 -7.93 -1.51 10.93
N LEU A 117 -8.85 -0.83 11.62
CA LEU A 117 -8.53 0.06 12.74
C LEU A 117 -7.91 -0.69 13.91
N ILE A 118 -8.49 -1.82 14.32
CA ILE A 118 -7.93 -2.66 15.40
C ILE A 118 -6.51 -3.09 15.05
N ARG A 119 -6.29 -3.60 13.83
CA ARG A 119 -4.96 -4.08 13.40
C ARG A 119 -3.92 -2.97 13.33
N VAL A 120 -4.31 -1.76 12.90
CA VAL A 120 -3.42 -0.58 12.93
C VAL A 120 -3.05 -0.18 14.36
N CYS A 121 -4.03 -0.11 15.25
CA CYS A 121 -3.78 0.20 16.67
C CYS A 121 -2.87 -0.85 17.32
N LEU A 122 -3.06 -2.13 17.02
CA LEU A 122 -2.18 -3.20 17.51
C LEU A 122 -0.75 -3.04 17.01
N LEU A 123 -0.54 -2.74 15.73
CA LEU A 123 0.81 -2.53 15.20
C LEU A 123 1.49 -1.29 15.79
N ILE A 124 0.73 -0.19 15.99
CA ILE A 124 1.23 0.99 16.69
C ILE A 124 1.62 0.62 18.12
N LEU A 125 0.76 -0.08 18.86
CA LEU A 125 1.04 -0.52 20.22
C LEU A 125 2.30 -1.40 20.27
N CYS A 126 2.41 -2.40 19.39
CA CYS A 126 3.61 -3.24 19.28
C CYS A 126 4.87 -2.41 18.99
N SER A 127 4.78 -1.36 18.17
CA SER A 127 5.92 -0.50 17.86
C SER A 127 6.48 0.24 19.08
N LEU A 128 5.69 0.42 20.15
CA LEU A 128 6.12 1.08 21.39
C LEU A 128 6.96 0.17 22.29
N PHE A 129 6.88 -1.17 22.13
CA PHE A 129 7.54 -2.15 23.00
C PHE A 129 8.77 -2.81 22.35
N VAL A 130 9.13 -2.42 21.13
CA VAL A 130 10.27 -2.97 20.38
C VAL A 130 11.40 -1.95 20.26
N LYS A 131 12.60 -2.41 19.88
CA LYS A 131 13.75 -1.53 19.62
C LYS A 131 13.39 -0.50 18.54
N GLU A 132 13.93 0.72 18.68
CA GLU A 132 13.61 1.84 17.77
C GLU A 132 13.74 1.48 16.30
N LYS A 133 14.80 0.75 15.91
CA LYS A 133 15.00 0.29 14.53
C LYS A 133 13.81 -0.53 14.02
N ILE A 134 13.30 -1.47 14.83
CA ILE A 134 12.15 -2.31 14.47
C ILE A 134 10.88 -1.47 14.43
N ALA A 135 10.68 -0.58 15.41
CA ALA A 135 9.55 0.34 15.46
C ALA A 135 9.46 1.20 14.19
N SER A 136 10.58 1.74 13.72
CA SER A 136 10.65 2.54 12.48
C SER A 136 10.27 1.73 11.25
N VAL A 137 10.66 0.47 11.17
CA VAL A 137 10.27 -0.42 10.04
C VAL A 137 8.78 -0.77 10.10
N ILE A 138 8.22 -0.98 11.29
CA ILE A 138 6.77 -1.16 11.47
C ILE A 138 6.01 0.08 11.01
N LEU A 139 6.41 1.27 11.48
CA LEU A 139 5.82 2.55 11.07
C LEU A 139 5.93 2.75 9.56
N TYR A 140 7.06 2.39 8.96
CA TYR A 140 7.21 2.40 7.50
C TYR A 140 6.19 1.50 6.80
N GLY A 141 5.99 0.27 7.27
CA GLY A 141 4.95 -0.63 6.74
C GLY A 141 3.55 -0.04 6.87
N LEU A 142 3.25 0.63 7.99
CA LEU A 142 1.98 1.36 8.18
C LEU A 142 1.83 2.52 7.20
N VAL A 143 2.90 3.28 6.94
CA VAL A 143 2.90 4.36 5.94
C VAL A 143 2.61 3.81 4.56
N ILE A 144 3.28 2.74 4.14
CA ILE A 144 3.01 2.10 2.85
C ILE A 144 1.54 1.68 2.76
N GLN A 145 1.02 0.97 3.76
CA GLN A 145 -0.38 0.56 3.73
C GLN A 145 -1.36 1.76 3.77
N GLY A 146 -1.03 2.81 4.50
CA GLY A 146 -1.79 4.07 4.53
C GLY A 146 -1.81 4.75 3.18
N LEU A 147 -0.69 4.74 2.44
CA LEU A 147 -0.64 5.19 1.06
C LEU A 147 -1.52 4.31 0.17
N MET A 148 -1.48 2.98 0.35
CA MET A 148 -2.26 2.00 -0.43
C MET A 148 -3.77 2.25 -0.44
N ILE A 149 -4.32 2.71 0.68
CA ILE A 149 -5.77 2.95 0.82
C ILE A 149 -6.21 4.33 0.34
N LEU A 150 -5.29 5.26 0.09
CA LEU A 150 -5.65 6.60 -0.37
C LEU A 150 -6.31 6.56 -1.76
N PRO A 151 -7.42 7.30 -1.99
CA PRO A 151 -8.07 7.33 -3.29
C PRO A 151 -7.17 7.89 -4.40
N VAL A 152 -6.33 8.88 -4.07
CA VAL A 152 -5.43 9.53 -5.05
C VAL A 152 -4.40 8.53 -5.59
N THR A 153 -3.75 7.78 -4.71
CA THR A 153 -2.71 6.82 -5.08
C THR A 153 -3.30 5.64 -5.85
N LYS A 154 -4.46 5.13 -5.41
CA LYS A 154 -5.22 4.10 -6.15
C LYS A 154 -5.54 4.58 -7.56
N ASN A 155 -6.09 5.77 -7.71
CA ASN A 155 -6.47 6.29 -9.03
C ASN A 155 -5.26 6.50 -9.96
N LEU A 156 -4.09 6.84 -9.39
CA LEU A 156 -2.83 6.95 -10.13
C LEU A 156 -2.32 5.58 -10.60
N ILE A 157 -2.28 4.58 -9.71
CA ILE A 157 -1.68 3.26 -10.00
C ILE A 157 -2.61 2.37 -10.85
N GLU A 158 -3.92 2.41 -10.58
CA GLU A 158 -4.93 1.81 -11.46
C GLU A 158 -5.13 2.64 -12.74
N GLY A 159 -4.48 3.81 -12.84
CA GLY A 159 -4.54 4.77 -13.95
C GLY A 159 -5.96 5.10 -14.41
N SER A 160 -6.89 5.15 -13.46
CA SER A 160 -8.27 5.61 -13.64
C SER A 160 -8.31 7.12 -13.91
N VAL A 161 -7.31 7.88 -13.45
CA VAL A 161 -7.17 9.32 -13.76
C VAL A 161 -7.06 9.56 -15.26
N PHE A 162 -6.13 8.89 -15.93
CA PHE A 162 -5.92 9.04 -17.37
C PHE A 162 -7.13 8.54 -18.18
N MET A 163 -7.79 7.47 -17.73
CA MET A 163 -8.98 6.94 -18.40
C MET A 163 -10.19 7.86 -18.27
N LYS A 164 -10.39 8.50 -17.10
CA LYS A 164 -11.42 9.53 -16.90
C LYS A 164 -11.12 10.77 -17.75
N PHE A 165 -9.87 11.19 -17.84
CA PHE A 165 -9.45 12.33 -18.65
C PHE A 165 -9.66 12.06 -20.15
N GLY A 166 -9.27 10.89 -20.64
CA GLY A 166 -9.50 10.45 -22.02
C GLY A 166 -11.00 10.40 -22.36
N LYS A 167 -11.84 9.81 -21.49
CA LYS A 167 -13.30 9.82 -21.68
C LYS A 167 -13.88 11.23 -21.71
N LYS A 168 -13.39 12.15 -20.88
CA LYS A 168 -13.82 13.56 -20.87
C LYS A 168 -13.46 14.27 -22.19
N ILE A 169 -12.26 14.05 -22.72
CA ILE A 169 -11.83 14.60 -24.01
C ILE A 169 -12.72 14.06 -25.14
N ILE A 170 -12.91 12.73 -25.20
CA ILE A 170 -13.73 12.08 -26.22
C ILE A 170 -15.17 12.60 -26.17
N LYS A 171 -15.77 12.70 -24.98
CA LYS A 171 -17.11 13.25 -24.79
C LYS A 171 -17.20 14.70 -25.31
N ASN A 172 -16.25 15.56 -24.94
CA ASN A 172 -16.20 16.94 -25.42
C ASN A 172 -16.03 17.06 -26.95
N VAL A 173 -15.27 16.15 -27.56
CA VAL A 173 -15.10 16.11 -29.03
C VAL A 173 -16.39 15.66 -29.73
N ILE A 174 -17.08 14.66 -29.18
CA ILE A 174 -18.37 14.20 -29.72
C ILE A 174 -19.42 15.30 -29.58
N GLU A 175 -19.57 15.91 -28.41
CA GLU A 175 -20.52 17.02 -28.18
C GLU A 175 -20.25 18.20 -29.13
N LYS A 176 -18.99 18.57 -29.37
CA LYS A 176 -18.63 19.61 -30.34
C LYS A 176 -18.92 19.23 -31.80
N ARG A 177 -18.87 17.95 -32.16
CA ARG A 177 -19.23 17.48 -33.51
C ARG A 177 -20.75 17.46 -33.70
N VAL A 178 -21.49 17.01 -32.70
CA VAL A 178 -22.97 16.97 -32.73
C VAL A 178 -23.54 18.38 -32.77
N ALA A 179 -22.96 19.35 -32.04
CA ALA A 179 -23.40 20.75 -32.07
C ALA A 179 -23.09 21.51 -33.38
N LYS A 180 -22.38 20.89 -34.33
CA LYS A 180 -22.07 21.47 -35.65
C LYS A 180 -22.88 20.87 -36.80
N VAL A 181 -23.73 19.88 -36.52
CA VAL A 181 -24.70 19.27 -37.45
C VAL A 181 -26.08 19.83 -37.11
#